data_AF-A0A803YJ25-F1
#
_entry.id   AF-A0A803YJ25-F1
#
_cell.length_a   1.000
_cell.length_b   1.000
_cell.length_c   1.000
_cell.angle_alpha   90.00
_cell.angle_beta   90.00
_cell.angle_gamma   90.00
#
_symmetry.space_group_name_H-M   'P 1'
#
loop_
_entity.id
_entity.type
_entity.pdbx_description
1 polymer ?
#
loop_
_entity_poly.entity_id
_entity_poly.type
_entity_poly.pdbx_seq_one_letter_code
_entity_poly.pdbx_strand_id
1 'polypeptide(L)'
;GRVTLVPHDKCKVVVNGVTITGKTELQHSDRVILGSNSTYLYVGPPAQRTEEDLSRYDYDFFQSELAAAEGFGVDKLGTVSTGQDRADPSVLAVFHDYIKLMPLVEEVNQMSQELRKDLKFELKVKNLALSDSRGHDLQKEITVKVTHETTQQVWVWSKAKFINRKFLMEELYQRFLEGENPAVNQDSDPFWDPVEAVHVGSAHVWLQALAYRMRLEERAELLNSEGLEEAVLLINLSPCFSDGRLFGEDEMVIDPLELLERRVDFQIHIAECLGVKWLRGAVGRGIQIGYRVYDLPRYLYTRPVWESVNPKIEETVHFSALKASYEFLNYLQKNALIVDLWGLQEGCMEMDSSLDGLLLTAEGTVVIDNPKDLTASNVPELYRKLLQMEQETELLRELDRALREENALLKDKLKKWDAGHHESQCPSQTVSDCMLLLQFFLTSTAPGHAEEMCSHRTSCDAELAKALKTFYQNMSVVRQQFLQLKHSRPPEDNLQVLRLFTETQSQMISDFGQQLESAVYKLKSDVALIVKKKREYTAYSKP
;
A
#
# COMPACT_ATOMS: atom_id res chain seq x y z
N GLY A 1 49.67 -20.70 -11.90
CA GLY A 1 49.95 -20.43 -10.47
C GLY A 1 48.63 -20.08 -9.79
N ARG A 2 48.57 -20.14 -8.46
CA ARG A 2 47.39 -19.68 -7.70
C ARG A 2 47.45 -18.15 -7.60
N VAL A 3 46.34 -17.48 -7.88
CA VAL A 3 46.20 -16.03 -7.70
C VAL A 3 45.32 -15.81 -6.48
N THR A 4 45.77 -14.96 -5.56
CA THR A 4 45.06 -14.73 -4.30
C THR A 4 44.97 -13.24 -4.04
N LEU A 5 43.81 -12.78 -3.58
CA LEU A 5 43.54 -11.41 -3.24
C LEU A 5 43.42 -11.26 -1.72
N VAL A 6 43.96 -10.16 -1.17
CA VAL A 6 43.95 -9.86 0.26
C VAL A 6 43.56 -8.38 0.42
N PRO A 7 42.50 -8.05 1.19
CA PRO A 7 42.22 -6.66 1.56
C PRO A 7 43.37 -6.04 2.36
N HIS A 8 43.65 -4.76 2.15
CA HIS A 8 44.63 -3.99 2.92
C HIS A 8 43.92 -2.93 3.76
N ASP A 9 44.28 -2.81 5.04
CA ASP A 9 43.67 -1.89 6.01
C ASP A 9 42.13 -1.84 5.96
N LYS A 10 41.57 -0.70 5.53
CA LYS A 10 40.12 -0.44 5.45
C LYS A 10 39.56 -0.58 4.02
N CYS A 11 40.36 -1.00 3.04
CA CYS A 11 39.91 -1.08 1.65
C CYS A 11 38.81 -2.14 1.49
N LYS A 12 37.60 -1.70 1.11
CA LYS A 12 36.49 -2.58 0.72
C LYS A 12 36.93 -3.38 -0.52
N VAL A 13 36.88 -4.71 -0.42
CA VAL A 13 37.04 -5.61 -1.56
C VAL A 13 35.91 -6.61 -1.58
N VAL A 14 35.25 -6.70 -2.73
CA VAL A 14 34.16 -7.64 -2.99
C VAL A 14 34.65 -8.70 -3.98
N VAL A 15 34.32 -9.96 -3.71
CA VAL A 15 34.47 -11.06 -4.67
C VAL A 15 33.10 -11.75 -4.78
N ASN A 16 32.57 -11.84 -6.00
CA ASN A 16 31.31 -12.52 -6.31
C ASN A 16 30.12 -11.98 -5.48
N GLY A 17 29.98 -10.66 -5.42
CA GLY A 17 28.99 -9.94 -4.60
C GLY A 17 29.28 -9.89 -3.09
N VAL A 18 30.20 -10.71 -2.57
CA VAL A 18 30.48 -10.81 -1.12
C VAL A 18 31.74 -10.03 -0.73
N THR A 19 31.62 -9.16 0.28
CA THR A 19 32.80 -8.47 0.85
C THR A 19 33.72 -9.48 1.54
N ILE A 20 35.00 -9.51 1.16
CA ILE A 20 36.00 -10.39 1.77
C ILE A 20 36.82 -9.64 2.83
N THR A 21 37.19 -10.33 3.91
CA THR A 21 37.99 -9.78 5.02
C THR A 21 39.36 -10.45 5.19
N GLY A 22 39.65 -11.48 4.40
CA GLY A 22 40.87 -12.28 4.49
C GLY A 22 41.42 -12.65 3.12
N LYS A 23 42.41 -13.53 3.11
CA LYS A 23 43.04 -14.02 1.88
C LYS A 23 42.12 -15.00 1.14
N THR A 24 41.69 -14.61 -0.05
CA THR A 24 40.81 -15.39 -0.93
C THR A 24 41.58 -15.84 -2.17
N GLU A 25 41.45 -17.11 -2.59
CA GLU A 25 42.00 -17.61 -3.86
C GLU A 25 40.98 -17.40 -4.98
N LEU A 26 41.40 -16.78 -6.09
CA LEU A 26 40.52 -16.44 -7.20
C LEU A 26 40.40 -17.57 -8.22
N GLN A 27 39.18 -17.81 -8.70
CA GLN A 27 38.82 -18.78 -9.73
C GLN A 27 38.40 -18.07 -11.02
N HIS A 28 38.56 -18.73 -12.17
CA HIS A 28 38.15 -18.16 -13.45
C HIS A 28 36.68 -17.70 -13.41
N SER A 29 36.41 -16.51 -13.97
CA SER A 29 35.12 -15.83 -13.93
C SER A 29 34.71 -15.25 -12.57
N ASP A 30 35.62 -15.13 -11.59
CA ASP A 30 35.36 -14.34 -10.38
C ASP A 30 35.19 -12.85 -10.72
N ARG A 31 34.12 -12.25 -10.17
CA ARG A 31 33.82 -10.82 -10.25
C ARG A 31 34.46 -10.14 -9.05
N VAL A 32 35.42 -9.25 -9.28
CA VAL A 32 36.12 -8.52 -8.23
C VAL A 32 35.72 -7.04 -8.27
N ILE A 33 35.39 -6.43 -7.13
CA ILE A 33 35.20 -4.98 -7.00
C ILE A 33 36.23 -4.46 -5.98
N LEU A 34 36.99 -3.45 -6.36
CA LEU A 34 38.00 -2.79 -5.53
C LEU A 34 37.57 -1.35 -5.26
N GLY A 35 37.45 -0.98 -3.98
CA GLY A 35 36.88 0.31 -3.59
C GLY A 35 35.42 0.44 -4.03
N SER A 36 35.00 1.66 -4.34
CA SER A 36 33.60 2.01 -4.67
C SER A 36 33.19 1.54 -6.07
N ASN A 37 34.00 1.86 -7.09
CA ASN A 37 33.58 1.84 -8.50
C ASN A 37 34.45 0.98 -9.45
N SER A 38 35.54 0.35 -8.99
CA SER A 38 36.46 -0.37 -9.89
C SER A 38 36.16 -1.87 -9.97
N THR A 39 35.43 -2.28 -11.03
CA THR A 39 35.04 -3.67 -11.32
C THR A 39 36.04 -4.38 -12.24
N TYR A 40 36.40 -5.63 -11.93
CA TYR A 40 37.34 -6.44 -12.70
C TYR A 40 36.86 -7.90 -12.80
N LEU A 41 36.85 -8.47 -14.00
CA LEU A 41 36.64 -9.91 -14.21
C LEU A 41 37.98 -10.65 -14.17
N TYR A 42 38.14 -11.61 -13.26
CA TYR A 42 39.38 -12.39 -13.17
C TYR A 42 39.41 -13.52 -14.22
N VAL A 43 40.21 -13.32 -15.26
CA VAL A 43 40.42 -14.31 -16.33
C VAL A 43 41.61 -15.22 -15.98
N GLY A 44 41.29 -16.36 -15.36
CA GLY A 44 42.27 -17.41 -15.03
C GLY A 44 43.10 -17.96 -16.21
N PRO A 45 44.15 -18.75 -15.92
CA PRO A 45 45.00 -19.40 -16.92
C PRO A 45 44.19 -20.33 -17.86
N PRO A 46 44.63 -20.57 -19.11
CA PRO A 46 43.88 -21.33 -20.10
C PRO A 46 43.35 -22.70 -19.64
N ALA A 47 44.10 -23.42 -18.81
CA ALA A 47 43.71 -24.73 -18.27
C ALA A 47 42.55 -24.70 -17.25
N GLN A 48 42.09 -23.51 -16.83
CA GLN A 48 40.96 -23.30 -15.91
C GLN A 48 39.76 -22.63 -16.61
N ARG A 49 39.82 -22.40 -17.93
CA ARG A 49 38.78 -21.69 -18.66
C ARG A 49 37.65 -22.62 -19.09
N THR A 50 36.43 -22.14 -18.98
CA THR A 50 35.21 -22.76 -19.51
C THR A 50 34.83 -22.10 -20.85
N GLU A 51 33.94 -22.71 -21.64
CA GLU A 51 33.30 -22.06 -22.81
C GLU A 51 32.21 -21.07 -22.37
N GLU A 52 32.43 -20.31 -21.30
CA GLU A 52 31.51 -19.27 -20.85
C GLU A 52 31.64 -18.01 -21.70
N ASP A 53 30.49 -17.45 -22.07
CA ASP A 53 30.44 -16.11 -22.66
C ASP A 53 30.77 -15.07 -21.59
N LEU A 54 32.00 -14.56 -21.65
CA LEU A 54 32.49 -13.53 -20.73
C LEU A 54 31.85 -12.15 -21.00
N SER A 55 31.18 -11.94 -22.14
CA SER A 55 30.58 -10.65 -22.49
C SER A 55 29.33 -10.31 -21.65
N ARG A 56 28.73 -11.32 -20.99
CA ARG A 56 27.61 -11.14 -20.04
C ARG A 56 27.99 -10.38 -18.75
N TYR A 57 29.28 -10.28 -18.46
CA TYR A 57 29.81 -9.71 -17.22
C TYR A 57 30.14 -8.22 -17.39
N ASP A 58 29.11 -7.41 -17.64
CA ASP A 58 29.24 -5.94 -17.71
C ASP A 58 29.19 -5.29 -16.31
N TYR A 59 29.32 -3.96 -16.24
CA TYR A 59 29.29 -3.25 -14.97
C TYR A 59 27.96 -3.42 -14.22
N ASP A 60 26.83 -3.34 -14.93
CA ASP A 60 25.49 -3.46 -14.35
C ASP A 60 25.27 -4.88 -13.79
N PHE A 61 25.86 -5.93 -14.39
CA PHE A 61 25.89 -7.29 -13.82
C PHE A 61 26.58 -7.31 -12.44
N PHE A 62 27.79 -6.72 -12.31
CA PHE A 62 28.53 -6.70 -11.05
C PHE A 62 27.76 -5.97 -9.96
N GLN A 63 27.14 -4.83 -10.29
CA GLN A 63 26.32 -4.07 -9.34
C GLN A 63 25.02 -4.82 -8.98
N SER A 64 24.42 -5.56 -9.93
CA SER A 64 23.26 -6.41 -9.66
C SER A 64 23.56 -7.56 -8.70
N GLU A 65 24.75 -8.16 -8.80
CA GLU A 65 25.24 -9.22 -7.93
C GLU A 65 25.55 -8.72 -6.51
N LEU A 66 26.21 -7.56 -6.40
CA LEU A 66 26.45 -6.89 -5.12
C LEU A 66 25.13 -6.49 -4.43
N ALA A 67 24.20 -5.87 -5.16
CA ALA A 67 22.88 -5.52 -4.63
C ALA A 67 22.11 -6.77 -4.14
N ALA A 68 22.14 -7.86 -4.91
CA ALA A 68 21.51 -9.13 -4.51
C ALA A 68 22.12 -9.71 -3.21
N ALA A 69 23.44 -9.59 -3.03
CA ALA A 69 24.16 -10.01 -1.83
C ALA A 69 23.84 -9.13 -0.61
N GLU A 70 23.63 -7.82 -0.79
CA GLU A 70 23.07 -6.90 0.22
C GLU A 70 21.57 -7.16 0.50
N GLY A 71 20.98 -8.11 -0.22
CA GLY A 71 19.60 -8.56 -0.03
C GLY A 71 18.59 -7.90 -0.97
N PHE A 72 19.04 -7.09 -1.91
CA PHE A 72 18.23 -6.33 -2.86
C PHE A 72 18.28 -6.96 -4.27
N GLY A 73 17.33 -7.86 -4.56
CA GLY A 73 17.20 -8.53 -5.85
C GLY A 73 15.81 -8.34 -6.47
N VAL A 74 15.72 -8.44 -7.80
CA VAL A 74 14.46 -8.32 -8.57
C VAL A 74 13.37 -9.23 -8.01
N ASP A 75 13.71 -10.49 -7.71
CA ASP A 75 12.77 -11.49 -7.19
C ASP A 75 12.18 -11.11 -5.81
N LYS A 76 12.95 -10.39 -4.98
CA LYS A 76 12.49 -9.89 -3.67
C LYS A 76 11.63 -8.64 -3.80
N LEU A 77 11.90 -7.79 -4.78
CA LEU A 77 11.06 -6.63 -5.11
C LEU A 77 9.73 -7.04 -5.77
N GLY A 78 9.70 -8.22 -6.41
CA GLY A 78 8.59 -8.74 -7.19
C GLY A 78 7.62 -9.67 -6.44
N THR A 79 7.66 -9.75 -5.10
CA THR A 79 6.78 -10.65 -4.33
C THR A 79 5.32 -10.20 -4.25
N VAL A 80 4.63 -10.19 -5.40
CA VAL A 80 3.17 -10.32 -5.50
C VAL A 80 2.92 -11.57 -6.34
N SER A 81 2.16 -12.52 -5.79
CA SER A 81 2.00 -13.86 -6.37
C SER A 81 1.09 -13.89 -7.61
N THR A 82 1.61 -13.46 -8.75
CA THR A 82 1.05 -13.74 -10.08
C THR A 82 2.07 -14.50 -10.91
N GLY A 83 1.66 -15.62 -11.50
CA GLY A 83 2.54 -16.56 -12.23
C GLY A 83 2.98 -16.07 -13.61
N GLN A 84 3.45 -14.82 -13.72
CA GLN A 84 4.06 -14.27 -14.93
C GLN A 84 5.58 -14.15 -14.71
N ASP A 85 6.37 -14.84 -15.54
CA ASP A 85 7.85 -14.83 -15.57
C ASP A 85 8.48 -13.46 -15.95
N ARG A 86 7.80 -12.34 -15.70
CA ARG A 86 8.25 -11.00 -16.04
C ARG A 86 7.95 -10.06 -14.88
N ALA A 87 9.01 -9.61 -14.23
CA ALA A 87 8.95 -8.58 -13.19
C ALA A 87 8.27 -7.30 -13.73
N ASP A 88 7.54 -6.63 -12.84
CA ASP A 88 6.83 -5.39 -13.15
C ASP A 88 7.80 -4.29 -13.67
N PRO A 89 7.43 -3.49 -14.69
CA PRO A 89 8.28 -2.42 -15.21
C PRO A 89 8.73 -1.38 -14.16
N SER A 90 7.92 -1.07 -13.15
CA SER A 90 8.31 -0.20 -12.03
C SER A 90 9.35 -0.86 -11.13
N VAL A 91 9.22 -2.16 -10.88
CA VAL A 91 10.22 -2.94 -10.13
C VAL A 91 11.56 -2.97 -10.88
N LEU A 92 11.54 -3.16 -12.20
CA LEU A 92 12.76 -3.14 -13.03
C LEU A 92 13.40 -1.75 -13.09
N ALA A 93 12.60 -0.68 -13.19
CA ALA A 93 13.09 0.69 -13.19
C ALA A 93 13.78 1.05 -11.85
N VAL A 94 13.17 0.70 -10.72
CA VAL A 94 13.77 0.88 -9.40
C VAL A 94 15.00 0.01 -9.21
N PHE A 95 15.00 -1.24 -9.68
CA PHE A 95 16.19 -2.08 -9.60
C PHE A 95 17.39 -1.46 -10.34
N HIS A 96 17.17 -1.01 -11.57
CA HIS A 96 18.16 -0.32 -12.40
C HIS A 96 18.66 1.00 -11.76
N ASP A 97 17.77 1.76 -11.13
CA ASP A 97 18.16 2.97 -10.41
C ASP A 97 18.98 2.67 -9.15
N TYR A 98 18.69 1.57 -8.44
CA TYR A 98 19.39 1.18 -7.22
C TYR A 98 20.84 0.80 -7.53
N ILE A 99 21.06 -0.09 -8.51
CA ILE A 99 22.41 -0.54 -8.90
C ILE A 99 23.29 0.61 -9.42
N LYS A 100 22.69 1.71 -9.91
CA LYS A 100 23.40 2.92 -10.36
C LYS A 100 23.67 3.93 -9.25
N LEU A 101 22.84 3.98 -8.21
CA LEU A 101 23.03 4.89 -7.08
C LEU A 101 23.91 4.30 -5.98
N MET A 102 23.89 2.98 -5.79
CA MET A 102 24.66 2.26 -4.77
C MET A 102 26.16 2.61 -4.79
N PRO A 103 26.88 2.53 -5.93
CA PRO A 103 28.27 3.01 -6.03
C PRO A 103 28.46 4.48 -5.63
N LEU A 104 27.53 5.37 -6.05
CA LEU A 104 27.63 6.81 -5.76
C LEU A 104 27.40 7.13 -4.27
N VAL A 105 26.59 6.33 -3.57
CA VAL A 105 26.37 6.44 -2.12
C VAL A 105 27.62 6.00 -1.35
N GLU A 106 28.32 4.96 -1.80
CA GLU A 106 29.62 4.57 -1.23
C GLU A 106 30.67 5.68 -1.43
N GLU A 107 30.77 6.27 -2.64
CA GLU A 107 31.65 7.42 -2.88
C GLU A 107 31.34 8.63 -1.96
N VAL A 108 30.06 8.98 -1.80
CA VAL A 108 29.67 10.09 -0.92
C VAL A 108 29.95 9.80 0.56
N ASN A 109 29.76 8.55 1.00
CA ASN A 109 30.16 8.12 2.36
C ASN A 109 31.67 8.24 2.58
N GLN A 110 32.49 7.86 1.58
CA GLN A 110 33.93 8.05 1.66
C GLN A 110 34.32 9.54 1.71
N MET A 111 33.75 10.38 0.84
CA MET A 111 33.99 11.83 0.86
C MET A 111 33.57 12.45 2.20
N SER A 112 32.43 12.04 2.76
CA SER A 112 31.96 12.47 4.09
C SER A 112 32.96 12.12 5.20
N GLN A 113 33.52 10.91 5.17
CA GLN A 113 34.52 10.46 6.14
C GLN A 113 35.85 11.23 6.01
N GLU A 114 36.37 11.42 4.81
CA GLU A 114 37.65 12.11 4.58
C GLU A 114 37.55 13.63 4.87
N LEU A 115 36.42 14.26 4.52
CA LEU A 115 36.11 15.66 4.82
C LEU A 115 35.59 15.90 6.25
N ARG A 116 35.42 14.83 7.06
CA ARG A 116 34.90 14.87 8.44
C ARG A 116 33.56 15.61 8.56
N LYS A 117 32.60 15.21 7.73
CA LYS A 117 31.22 15.73 7.72
C LYS A 117 30.29 14.96 8.65
N ASP A 118 30.72 13.80 9.16
CA ASP A 118 29.96 12.94 10.08
C ASP A 118 28.55 12.57 9.56
N LEU A 119 28.38 12.48 8.24
CA LEU A 119 27.12 12.08 7.58
C LEU A 119 27.25 10.69 6.96
N LYS A 120 26.24 9.86 7.21
CA LYS A 120 26.05 8.54 6.59
C LYS A 120 24.86 8.56 5.63
N PHE A 121 25.07 8.09 4.41
CA PHE A 121 24.10 8.00 3.34
C PHE A 121 23.69 6.54 3.12
N GLU A 122 22.39 6.26 3.07
CA GLU A 122 21.81 4.94 2.91
C GLU A 122 20.72 4.96 1.82
N LEU A 123 20.77 4.01 0.87
CA LEU A 123 19.67 3.85 -0.09
C LEU A 123 18.44 3.24 0.58
N LYS A 124 17.27 3.77 0.23
CA LYS A 124 15.96 3.27 0.65
C LYS A 124 15.02 3.20 -0.54
N VAL A 125 14.23 2.14 -0.62
CA VAL A 125 13.11 2.05 -1.56
C VAL A 125 11.84 2.39 -0.81
N LYS A 126 11.05 3.29 -1.37
CA LYS A 126 9.75 3.70 -0.85
C LYS A 126 8.65 3.17 -1.76
N ASN A 127 7.70 2.47 -1.16
CA ASN A 127 6.51 1.96 -1.82
C ASN A 127 5.42 3.05 -1.88
N LEU A 128 5.02 3.47 -3.07
CA LEU A 128 4.00 4.52 -3.25
C LEU A 128 2.58 4.01 -2.97
N ALA A 129 2.37 2.69 -2.88
CA ALA A 129 1.13 2.09 -2.38
C ALA A 129 0.71 2.65 -1.01
N LEU A 130 1.69 2.98 -0.17
CA LEU A 130 1.47 3.54 1.16
C LEU A 130 0.82 4.94 1.13
N SER A 131 0.89 5.64 -0.01
CA SER A 131 0.28 6.95 -0.22
C SER A 131 -0.93 6.94 -1.18
N ASP A 132 -1.21 5.82 -1.87
CA ASP A 132 -2.45 5.67 -2.65
C ASP A 132 -3.62 5.33 -1.72
N SER A 133 -4.57 6.26 -1.60
CA SER A 133 -5.83 6.07 -0.88
C SER A 133 -6.65 4.85 -1.31
N ARG A 134 -6.43 4.30 -2.51
CA ARG A 134 -7.08 3.04 -2.94
C ARG A 134 -6.24 1.80 -2.68
N GLY A 135 -4.96 1.93 -2.32
CA GLY A 135 -4.03 0.81 -2.09
C GLY A 135 -3.70 -0.03 -3.33
N HIS A 136 -3.86 0.53 -4.55
CA HIS A 136 -3.65 -0.19 -5.81
C HIS A 136 -2.33 0.17 -6.52
N ASP A 137 -1.76 1.35 -6.26
CA ASP A 137 -0.52 1.77 -6.92
C ASP A 137 0.70 0.99 -6.40
N LEU A 138 1.26 0.11 -7.22
CA LEU A 138 2.46 -0.68 -6.88
C LEU A 138 3.77 0.02 -7.25
N GLN A 139 3.72 1.30 -7.65
CA GLN A 139 4.92 2.07 -7.96
C GLN A 139 5.88 2.18 -6.78
N LYS A 140 7.17 2.17 -7.10
CA LYS A 140 8.26 2.30 -6.13
C LYS A 140 9.17 3.44 -6.55
N GLU A 141 9.76 4.13 -5.59
CA GLU A 141 10.78 5.16 -5.81
C GLU A 141 12.02 4.92 -4.95
N ILE A 142 13.15 5.50 -5.36
CA ILE A 142 14.38 5.50 -4.54
C ILE A 142 14.56 6.84 -3.85
N THR A 143 14.81 6.76 -2.55
CA THR A 143 15.25 7.86 -1.71
C THR A 143 16.62 7.56 -1.10
N VAL A 144 17.33 8.60 -0.70
CA VAL A 144 18.58 8.50 0.05
C VAL A 144 18.33 9.03 1.45
N LYS A 145 18.37 8.15 2.45
CA LYS A 145 18.35 8.54 3.86
C LYS A 145 19.74 9.03 4.22
N VAL A 146 19.83 10.26 4.71
CA VAL A 146 21.05 10.84 5.26
C VAL A 146 20.91 10.87 6.78
N THR A 147 21.90 10.41 7.52
CA THR A 147 21.91 10.42 8.99
C THR A 147 23.22 11.02 9.48
N HIS A 148 23.16 12.04 10.33
CA HIS A 148 24.34 12.56 11.00
C HIS A 148 24.72 11.62 12.16
N GLU A 149 25.93 11.06 12.14
CA GLU A 149 26.33 10.01 13.08
C GLU A 149 26.36 10.49 14.54
N THR A 150 26.79 11.73 14.78
CA THR A 150 26.89 12.31 16.12
C THR A 150 25.56 12.85 16.65
N THR A 151 24.82 13.66 15.88
CA THR A 151 23.54 14.26 16.34
C THR A 151 22.33 13.34 16.12
N GLN A 152 22.50 12.25 15.38
CA GLN A 152 21.45 11.35 14.90
C GLN A 152 20.39 12.01 14.00
N GLN A 153 20.51 13.29 13.64
CA GLN A 153 19.56 13.97 12.73
C GLN A 153 19.46 13.23 11.39
N VAL A 154 18.24 13.16 10.84
CA VAL A 154 17.90 12.39 9.64
C VAL A 154 17.30 13.31 8.59
N TRP A 155 17.67 13.10 7.33
CA TRP A 155 17.03 13.68 6.15
C TRP A 155 16.68 12.58 5.16
N VAL A 156 15.68 12.82 4.30
CA VAL A 156 15.32 11.93 3.20
C VAL A 156 15.38 12.72 1.90
N TRP A 157 16.33 12.38 1.03
CA TRP A 157 16.55 13.05 -0.24
C TRP A 157 15.96 12.25 -1.39
N SER A 158 15.36 12.93 -2.36
CA SER A 158 15.02 12.29 -3.64
C SER A 158 16.29 11.95 -4.42
N LYS A 159 16.21 10.94 -5.29
CA LYS A 159 17.25 10.61 -6.28
C LYS A 159 17.86 11.85 -6.95
N ALA A 160 17.01 12.80 -7.38
CA ALA A 160 17.44 14.02 -8.04
C ALA A 160 18.21 14.98 -7.10
N LYS A 161 17.74 15.18 -5.86
CA LYS A 161 18.43 16.01 -4.85
C LYS A 161 19.82 15.43 -4.53
N PHE A 162 19.91 14.11 -4.39
CA PHE A 162 21.17 13.40 -4.16
C PHE A 162 22.15 13.52 -5.33
N ILE A 163 21.75 13.22 -6.57
CA ILE A 163 22.64 13.30 -7.74
C ILE A 163 23.20 14.72 -7.90
N ASN A 164 22.35 15.75 -7.78
CA ASN A 164 22.77 17.14 -7.90
C ASN A 164 23.76 17.55 -6.80
N ARG A 165 23.55 17.10 -5.55
CA ARG A 165 24.50 17.36 -4.46
C ARG A 165 25.79 16.56 -4.58
N LYS A 166 25.74 15.31 -5.04
CA LYS A 166 26.93 14.45 -5.24
C LYS A 166 27.95 15.13 -6.15
N PHE A 167 27.50 15.73 -7.25
CA PHE A 167 28.35 16.52 -8.14
C PHE A 167 29.08 17.67 -7.40
N LEU A 168 28.37 18.45 -6.57
CA LEU A 168 28.96 19.53 -5.78
C LEU A 168 29.89 19.02 -4.66
N MET A 169 29.59 17.85 -4.08
CA MET A 169 30.46 17.17 -3.12
C MET A 169 31.79 16.76 -3.77
N GLU A 170 31.76 16.26 -5.01
CA GLU A 170 32.96 15.93 -5.78
C GLU A 170 33.81 17.18 -6.08
N GLU A 171 33.21 18.30 -6.49
CA GLU A 171 33.94 19.56 -6.72
C GLU A 171 34.57 20.12 -5.43
N LEU A 172 33.94 19.92 -4.26
CA LEU A 172 34.54 20.26 -2.97
C LEU A 172 35.68 19.30 -2.60
N TYR A 173 35.50 18.00 -2.86
CA TYR A 173 36.48 16.97 -2.55
C TYR A 173 37.73 17.03 -3.44
N GLN A 174 37.61 17.38 -4.73
CA GLN A 174 38.75 17.60 -5.61
C GLN A 174 39.65 18.74 -5.10
N ARG A 175 39.07 19.87 -4.71
CA ARG A 175 39.82 21.00 -4.13
C ARG A 175 40.53 20.63 -2.83
N PHE A 176 39.90 19.81 -1.99
CA PHE A 176 40.54 19.24 -0.79
C PHE A 176 41.77 18.38 -1.14
N LEU A 177 41.68 17.52 -2.16
CA LEU A 177 42.82 16.71 -2.64
C LEU A 177 43.94 17.57 -3.25
N GLU A 178 43.63 18.72 -3.84
CA GLU A 178 44.59 19.73 -4.31
C GLU A 178 45.24 20.52 -3.16
N GLY A 179 44.79 20.32 -1.92
CA GLY A 179 45.34 20.94 -0.70
C GLY A 179 44.63 22.22 -0.27
N GLU A 180 43.49 22.57 -0.87
CA GLU A 180 42.65 23.66 -0.40
C GLU A 180 41.94 23.31 0.92
N ASN A 181 41.54 24.33 1.67
CA ASN A 181 40.75 24.15 2.89
C ASN A 181 39.28 23.82 2.51
N PRO A 182 38.73 22.64 2.89
CA PRO A 182 37.35 22.27 2.57
C PRO A 182 36.29 23.00 3.42
N ALA A 183 36.71 23.86 4.35
CA ALA A 183 35.81 24.70 5.12
C ALA A 183 35.11 25.73 4.20
N VAL A 184 33.82 25.53 4.00
CA VAL A 184 32.93 26.43 3.27
C VAL A 184 31.83 26.96 4.19
N ASN A 185 31.24 28.10 3.82
CA ASN A 185 30.07 28.63 4.52
C ASN A 185 28.89 27.66 4.37
N GLN A 186 27.99 27.64 5.35
CA GLN A 186 26.82 26.75 5.41
C GLN A 186 25.96 26.75 4.13
N ASP A 187 25.67 27.93 3.57
CA ASP A 187 24.89 28.08 2.33
C ASP A 187 25.58 27.53 1.07
N SER A 188 26.88 27.23 1.16
CA SER A 188 27.72 26.68 0.10
C SER A 188 28.22 25.27 0.41
N ASP A 189 27.80 24.66 1.52
CA ASP A 189 28.19 23.30 1.89
C ASP A 189 27.23 22.29 1.25
N PRO A 190 27.68 21.48 0.27
CA PRO A 190 26.80 20.52 -0.39
C PRO A 190 26.38 19.37 0.52
N PHE A 191 27.04 19.20 1.68
CA PHE A 191 26.66 18.25 2.72
C PHE A 191 25.58 18.80 3.65
N TRP A 192 25.34 20.11 3.69
CA TRP A 192 24.37 20.73 4.60
C TRP A 192 22.95 20.80 4.01
N ASP A 193 21.95 20.67 4.88
CA ASP A 193 20.52 20.75 4.59
C ASP A 193 19.79 21.24 5.86
N PRO A 194 18.78 22.13 5.79
CA PRO A 194 17.98 22.50 6.95
C PRO A 194 17.30 21.28 7.57
N VAL A 195 17.06 21.33 8.89
CA VAL A 195 16.38 20.24 9.61
C VAL A 195 14.87 20.35 9.34
N GLU A 196 14.29 19.29 8.82
CA GLU A 196 12.87 19.20 8.46
C GLU A 196 12.20 18.02 9.20
N ALA A 197 10.86 18.02 9.23
CA ALA A 197 10.10 16.86 9.69
C ALA A 197 10.27 15.70 8.68
N VAL A 198 10.51 14.49 9.19
CA VAL A 198 10.76 13.30 8.37
C VAL A 198 9.50 12.44 8.31
N HIS A 199 9.10 11.99 7.12
CA HIS A 199 8.04 10.99 7.00
C HIS A 199 8.55 9.65 7.56
N VAL A 200 7.88 9.13 8.59
CA VAL A 200 8.27 7.90 9.31
C VAL A 200 7.47 6.70 8.80
N GLY A 201 6.18 6.87 8.55
CA GLY A 201 5.32 5.81 8.01
C GLY A 201 3.88 6.25 7.77
N SER A 202 3.11 5.42 7.09
CA SER A 202 1.71 5.67 6.72
C SER A 202 0.80 4.52 7.14
N ALA A 203 -0.48 4.82 7.35
CA ALA A 203 -1.53 3.83 7.60
C ALA A 203 -2.78 4.13 6.76
N HIS A 204 -3.47 3.07 6.33
CA HIS A 204 -4.75 3.11 5.62
C HIS A 204 -5.90 2.85 6.59
N VAL A 205 -6.77 3.83 6.78
CA VAL A 205 -7.97 3.73 7.64
C VAL A 205 -9.21 3.76 6.74
N TRP A 206 -9.91 2.64 6.58
CA TRP A 206 -10.92 2.51 5.53
C TRP A 206 -12.20 3.30 5.83
N LEU A 207 -12.57 4.21 4.92
CA LEU A 207 -13.69 5.15 5.12
C LEU A 207 -15.07 4.50 4.95
N GLN A 208 -15.13 3.24 4.48
CA GLN A 208 -16.36 2.56 4.07
C GLN A 208 -17.45 2.57 5.15
N ALA A 209 -17.08 2.49 6.43
CA ALA A 209 -18.03 2.58 7.54
C ALA A 209 -18.87 3.87 7.51
N LEU A 210 -18.25 5.01 7.18
CA LEU A 210 -18.93 6.31 7.13
C LEU A 210 -19.99 6.39 6.02
N ALA A 211 -19.78 5.70 4.89
CA ALA A 211 -20.77 5.64 3.81
C ALA A 211 -22.11 5.03 4.26
N TYR A 212 -22.07 4.11 5.22
CA TYR A 212 -23.25 3.46 5.81
C TYR A 212 -23.70 4.09 7.14
N ARG A 213 -23.09 5.23 7.52
CA ARG A 213 -23.28 5.89 8.82
C ARG A 213 -22.98 4.96 10.01
N MET A 214 -21.92 4.16 9.89
CA MET A 214 -21.39 3.33 10.98
C MET A 214 -20.16 3.96 11.61
N ARG A 215 -20.03 3.82 12.93
CA ARG A 215 -18.78 4.11 13.65
C ARG A 215 -17.71 3.04 13.34
N LEU A 216 -16.48 3.49 13.13
CA LEU A 216 -15.29 2.66 13.07
C LEU A 216 -14.38 3.00 14.26
N GLU A 217 -13.87 1.96 14.92
CA GLU A 217 -12.78 2.05 15.88
C GLU A 217 -11.66 1.15 15.36
N GLU A 218 -10.50 1.72 15.06
CA GLU A 218 -9.42 1.02 14.38
C GLU A 218 -8.08 1.16 15.11
N ARG A 219 -7.31 0.08 15.06
CA ARG A 219 -5.92 0.00 15.52
C ARG A 219 -5.06 -0.16 14.27
N ALA A 220 -4.63 0.96 13.70
CA ALA A 220 -3.95 1.00 12.41
C ALA A 220 -2.43 0.92 12.59
N GLU A 221 -1.77 -0.01 11.89
CA GLU A 221 -0.32 -0.14 11.90
C GLU A 221 0.29 0.92 10.95
N LEU A 222 1.17 1.79 11.48
CA LEU A 222 1.88 2.80 10.71
C LEU A 222 3.15 2.15 10.14
N LEU A 223 3.18 1.93 8.83
CA LEU A 223 4.26 1.19 8.14
C LEU A 223 5.25 2.15 7.49
N ASN A 224 6.55 1.89 7.64
CA ASN A 224 7.60 2.63 6.94
C ASN A 224 7.74 2.22 5.46
N SER A 225 8.68 2.86 4.76
CA SER A 225 9.01 2.61 3.35
C SER A 225 9.34 1.14 3.02
N GLU A 226 9.82 0.36 3.99
CA GLU A 226 10.19 -1.05 3.89
C GLU A 226 9.04 -2.00 4.27
N GLY A 227 7.88 -1.46 4.67
CA GLY A 227 6.72 -2.24 5.11
C GLY A 227 6.81 -2.73 6.56
N LEU A 228 7.71 -2.17 7.37
CA LEU A 228 7.85 -2.50 8.79
C LEU A 228 7.04 -1.53 9.65
N GLU A 229 6.35 -2.04 10.68
CA GLU A 229 5.62 -1.24 11.67
C GLU A 229 6.57 -0.27 12.41
N GLU A 230 6.25 1.02 12.46
CA GLU A 230 6.95 2.03 13.27
C GLU A 230 6.17 2.44 14.52
N ALA A 231 4.84 2.34 14.45
CA ALA A 231 3.91 2.63 15.54
C ALA A 231 2.53 2.00 15.27
N VAL A 232 1.67 1.98 16.28
CA VAL A 232 0.24 1.63 16.14
C VAL A 232 -0.63 2.81 16.55
N LEU A 233 -1.49 3.27 15.64
CA LEU A 233 -2.42 4.37 15.85
C LEU A 233 -3.78 3.86 16.36
N LEU A 234 -4.34 4.53 17.36
CA LEU A 234 -5.74 4.37 17.78
C LEU A 234 -6.57 5.51 17.19
N ILE A 235 -7.45 5.20 16.25
CA ILE A 235 -8.25 6.19 15.50
C ILE A 235 -9.71 5.74 15.43
N ASN A 236 -10.62 6.70 15.65
CA ASN A 236 -12.06 6.50 15.58
C ASN A 236 -12.66 7.39 14.50
N LEU A 237 -13.45 6.81 13.59
CA LEU A 237 -14.29 7.54 12.64
C LEU A 237 -15.74 7.44 13.12
N SER A 238 -16.36 8.55 13.47
CA SER A 238 -17.71 8.54 14.06
C SER A 238 -18.67 9.46 13.29
N PRO A 239 -19.71 8.94 12.64
CA PRO A 239 -20.75 9.77 12.04
C PRO A 239 -21.58 10.46 13.13
N CYS A 240 -21.97 11.70 12.87
CA CYS A 240 -22.59 12.56 13.88
C CYS A 240 -23.66 13.48 13.31
N PHE A 241 -24.42 14.11 14.20
CA PHE A 241 -25.27 15.25 13.89
C PHE A 241 -24.43 16.53 13.76
N SER A 242 -24.99 17.58 13.17
CA SER A 242 -24.35 18.90 13.03
C SER A 242 -23.95 19.57 14.35
N ASP A 243 -24.51 19.13 15.48
CA ASP A 243 -24.15 19.59 16.83
C ASP A 243 -23.04 18.75 17.49
N GLY A 244 -22.47 17.78 16.76
CA GLY A 244 -21.41 16.90 17.24
C GLY A 244 -21.87 15.70 18.07
N ARG A 245 -23.18 15.50 18.29
CA ARG A 245 -23.66 14.26 18.92
C ARG A 245 -23.48 13.08 17.97
N LEU A 246 -22.96 11.97 18.48
CA LEU A 246 -22.77 10.75 17.70
C LEU A 246 -24.12 10.08 17.36
N PHE A 247 -24.16 9.40 16.22
CA PHE A 247 -25.31 8.55 15.85
C PHE A 247 -25.41 7.29 16.72
N GLY A 248 -26.64 6.78 16.87
CA GLY A 248 -26.93 5.46 17.41
C GLY A 248 -27.04 4.41 16.31
N GLU A 249 -27.68 3.28 16.62
CA GLU A 249 -27.90 2.19 15.66
C GLU A 249 -29.04 2.47 14.67
N ASP A 250 -29.96 3.39 14.99
CA ASP A 250 -31.15 3.69 14.20
C ASP A 250 -30.87 4.65 13.01
N GLU A 251 -29.78 5.43 13.04
CA GLU A 251 -29.42 6.39 11.98
C GLU A 251 -28.62 5.79 10.81
N MET A 252 -28.33 4.48 10.85
CA MET A 252 -27.63 3.74 9.78
C MET A 252 -28.42 3.74 8.46
N VAL A 253 -27.70 3.72 7.32
CA VAL A 253 -28.30 3.60 5.98
C VAL A 253 -27.88 2.29 5.30
N ILE A 254 -28.77 1.72 4.47
CA ILE A 254 -28.50 0.47 3.74
C ILE A 254 -27.88 0.79 2.38
N ASP A 255 -28.43 1.77 1.67
CA ASP A 255 -27.85 2.28 0.42
C ASP A 255 -27.23 3.67 0.66
N PRO A 256 -25.91 3.84 0.56
CA PRO A 256 -25.25 5.14 0.71
C PRO A 256 -25.75 6.19 -0.29
N LEU A 257 -26.37 5.80 -1.42
CA LEU A 257 -27.02 6.73 -2.35
C LEU A 257 -28.20 7.48 -1.71
N GLU A 258 -28.78 6.99 -0.61
CA GLU A 258 -29.77 7.71 0.20
C GLU A 258 -29.21 9.01 0.82
N LEU A 259 -27.89 9.16 0.88
CA LEU A 259 -27.21 10.35 1.40
C LEU A 259 -27.04 11.46 0.35
N LEU A 260 -27.35 11.21 -0.93
CA LEU A 260 -27.16 12.18 -2.00
C LEU A 260 -27.92 13.49 -1.76
N GLU A 261 -27.24 14.61 -2.00
CA GLU A 261 -27.72 15.98 -1.76
C GLU A 261 -28.10 16.26 -0.27
N ARG A 262 -27.78 15.35 0.65
CA ARG A 262 -27.98 15.53 2.10
C ARG A 262 -26.69 15.95 2.78
N ARG A 263 -26.83 16.60 3.94
CA ARG A 263 -25.71 16.88 4.85
C ARG A 263 -25.21 15.57 5.47
N VAL A 264 -23.89 15.39 5.48
CA VAL A 264 -23.18 14.28 6.12
C VAL A 264 -22.11 14.88 7.02
N ASP A 265 -22.28 14.74 8.33
CA ASP A 265 -21.30 15.15 9.33
C ASP A 265 -20.62 13.92 9.96
N PHE A 266 -19.32 14.02 10.23
CA PHE A 266 -18.56 12.99 10.92
C PHE A 266 -17.35 13.58 11.66
N GLN A 267 -16.82 12.80 12.59
CA GLN A 267 -15.66 13.14 13.40
C GLN A 267 -14.53 12.16 13.10
N ILE A 268 -13.32 12.69 12.97
CA ILE A 268 -12.08 11.92 13.04
C ILE A 268 -11.45 12.23 14.38
N HIS A 269 -11.32 11.22 15.23
CA HIS A 269 -10.69 11.33 16.53
C HIS A 269 -9.43 10.46 16.58
N ILE A 270 -8.29 11.11 16.84
CA ILE A 270 -7.00 10.46 17.02
C ILE A 270 -6.74 10.39 18.53
N ALA A 271 -6.88 9.20 19.10
CA ALA A 271 -6.82 9.00 20.55
C ALA A 271 -5.37 8.94 21.05
N GLU A 272 -4.63 7.91 20.62
CA GLU A 272 -3.26 7.63 21.05
C GLU A 272 -2.45 7.08 19.89
N CYS A 273 -1.13 7.31 19.93
CA CYS A 273 -0.18 6.54 19.15
C CYS A 273 0.64 5.65 20.12
N LEU A 274 1.02 4.45 19.71
CA LEU A 274 1.63 3.45 20.57
C LEU A 274 2.93 2.92 19.97
N GLY A 275 3.91 2.67 20.83
CA GLY A 275 5.14 1.94 20.49
C GLY A 275 6.19 2.72 19.70
N VAL A 276 5.93 3.98 19.34
CA VAL A 276 6.65 4.82 18.37
C VAL A 276 8.17 4.62 18.41
N LYS A 277 8.70 3.95 17.38
CA LYS A 277 10.13 3.60 17.28
C LYS A 277 11.04 4.79 17.01
N TRP A 278 10.59 5.77 16.22
CA TRP A 278 11.31 7.03 15.95
C TRP A 278 11.86 7.71 17.22
N LEU A 279 11.04 7.76 18.27
CA LEU A 279 11.36 8.40 19.55
C LEU A 279 12.39 7.62 20.39
N ARG A 280 12.75 6.39 19.98
CA ARG A 280 13.82 5.59 20.60
C ARG A 280 15.18 5.80 19.92
N GLY A 281 15.21 6.43 18.75
CA GLY A 281 16.43 6.62 17.96
C GLY A 281 17.36 7.71 18.51
N ALA A 282 16.81 8.76 19.12
CA ALA A 282 17.57 9.82 19.79
C ALA A 282 16.69 10.58 20.81
N VAL A 283 17.34 11.38 21.67
CA VAL A 283 16.67 12.45 22.45
C VAL A 283 16.27 13.62 21.55
N GLY A 284 15.45 14.56 22.03
CA GLY A 284 15.05 15.72 21.22
C GLY A 284 14.21 15.34 19.99
N ARG A 285 13.39 14.28 20.11
CA ARG A 285 12.49 13.79 19.06
C ARG A 285 11.04 14.05 19.44
N GLY A 286 10.21 14.31 18.44
CA GLY A 286 8.77 14.41 18.58
C GLY A 286 8.04 13.77 17.41
N ILE A 287 6.72 13.84 17.42
CA ILE A 287 5.87 13.46 16.30
C ILE A 287 4.73 14.44 16.06
N GLN A 288 4.23 14.46 14.83
CA GLN A 288 2.89 14.92 14.47
C GLN A 288 2.22 13.87 13.58
N ILE A 289 0.90 13.83 13.57
CA ILE A 289 0.13 12.96 12.68
C ILE A 289 -0.58 13.83 11.65
N GLY A 290 -0.28 13.60 10.38
CA GLY A 290 -0.84 14.32 9.24
C GLY A 290 -1.89 13.47 8.53
N TYR A 291 -2.99 14.08 8.10
CA TYR A 291 -3.98 13.41 7.25
C TYR A 291 -4.73 14.41 6.37
N ARG A 292 -5.32 13.93 5.27
CA ARG A 292 -6.10 14.75 4.33
C ARG A 292 -7.40 14.04 3.97
N VAL A 293 -8.51 14.71 4.25
CA VAL A 293 -9.86 14.20 3.97
C VAL A 293 -10.35 14.76 2.64
N TYR A 294 -10.68 13.88 1.69
CA TYR A 294 -11.31 14.24 0.42
C TYR A 294 -10.60 15.42 -0.29
N ASP A 295 -11.35 16.39 -0.82
CA ASP A 295 -10.85 17.54 -1.59
C ASP A 295 -10.28 18.70 -0.73
N LEU A 296 -10.09 18.51 0.58
CA LEU A 296 -9.53 19.55 1.47
C LEU A 296 -8.21 20.11 0.89
N PRO A 297 -7.96 21.43 0.84
CA PRO A 297 -6.86 21.99 0.07
C PRO A 297 -5.46 21.74 0.66
N ARG A 298 -5.38 21.32 1.92
CA ARG A 298 -4.13 21.01 2.64
C ARG A 298 -4.31 19.81 3.56
N TYR A 299 -3.20 19.26 4.03
CA TYR A 299 -3.19 18.32 5.15
C TYR A 299 -3.52 19.04 6.45
N LEU A 300 -4.19 18.33 7.35
CA LEU A 300 -4.36 18.68 8.76
C LEU A 300 -3.30 17.93 9.56
N TYR A 301 -2.78 18.56 10.60
CA TYR A 301 -1.79 17.98 11.49
C TYR A 301 -2.27 18.07 12.94
N THR A 302 -2.02 17.02 13.71
CA THR A 302 -2.16 17.09 15.17
C THR A 302 -1.16 18.08 15.75
N ARG A 303 -1.36 18.49 17.01
CA ARG A 303 -0.31 19.19 17.75
C ARG A 303 0.95 18.32 17.87
N PRO A 304 2.13 18.95 17.96
CA PRO A 304 3.39 18.26 18.14
C PRO A 304 3.47 17.64 19.54
N VAL A 305 3.86 16.37 19.61
CA VAL A 305 4.12 15.68 20.88
C VAL A 305 5.57 15.22 20.93
N TRP A 306 6.32 15.75 21.88
CA TRP A 306 7.74 15.50 22.06
C TRP A 306 7.99 14.46 23.17
N GLU A 307 9.07 13.68 23.03
CA GLU A 307 9.65 12.80 24.07
C GLU A 307 8.74 11.71 24.70
N SER A 308 7.61 11.36 24.06
CA SER A 308 6.68 10.33 24.58
C SER A 308 6.47 9.18 23.59
N VAL A 309 6.95 7.98 23.91
CA VAL A 309 6.87 6.77 23.06
C VAL A 309 5.44 6.24 22.87
N ASN A 310 4.51 6.61 23.75
CA ASN A 310 3.09 6.29 23.65
C ASN A 310 2.27 7.57 23.86
N PRO A 311 2.27 8.52 22.90
CA PRO A 311 1.67 9.82 23.10
C PRO A 311 0.14 9.72 23.05
N LYS A 312 -0.51 10.26 24.09
CA LYS A 312 -1.94 10.57 24.09
C LYS A 312 -2.13 11.86 23.30
N ILE A 313 -2.91 11.78 22.23
CA ILE A 313 -3.16 12.89 21.31
C ILE A 313 -4.50 13.51 21.67
N GLU A 314 -5.56 12.69 21.77
CA GLU A 314 -6.91 13.10 22.19
C GLU A 314 -7.46 14.28 21.37
N GLU A 315 -7.17 14.30 20.07
CA GLU A 315 -7.62 15.36 19.15
C GLU A 315 -8.76 14.87 18.25
N THR A 316 -9.80 15.70 18.14
CA THR A 316 -10.98 15.43 17.31
C THR A 316 -11.21 16.59 16.34
N VAL A 317 -11.32 16.29 15.05
CA VAL A 317 -11.74 17.26 14.03
C VAL A 317 -13.08 16.81 13.45
N HIS A 318 -14.01 17.76 13.36
CA HIS A 318 -15.34 17.54 12.79
C HIS A 318 -15.32 17.95 11.31
N PHE A 319 -15.97 17.17 10.45
CA PHE A 319 -16.10 17.42 9.02
C PHE A 319 -17.58 17.43 8.60
N SER A 320 -17.92 18.31 7.67
CA SER A 320 -19.24 18.41 7.03
C SER A 320 -19.09 18.37 5.51
N ALA A 321 -19.75 17.41 4.86
CA ALA A 321 -20.22 17.61 3.50
C ALA A 321 -21.64 18.18 3.58
N LEU A 322 -21.84 19.45 3.22
CA LEU A 322 -23.15 20.11 3.30
C LEU A 322 -24.14 19.53 2.29
N LYS A 323 -23.66 19.13 1.11
CA LYS A 323 -24.36 18.27 0.16
C LYS A 323 -23.44 17.15 -0.34
N ALA A 324 -23.68 15.93 0.10
CA ALA A 324 -22.90 14.78 -0.35
C ALA A 324 -23.14 14.48 -1.85
N SER A 325 -22.05 14.50 -2.63
CA SER A 325 -22.02 14.12 -4.06
C SER A 325 -21.71 12.62 -4.25
N TYR A 326 -21.91 12.12 -5.48
CA TYR A 326 -20.75 11.85 -6.34
C TYR A 326 -19.52 11.20 -5.70
N GLU A 327 -18.44 11.83 -6.10
CA GLU A 327 -17.06 11.58 -5.82
C GLU A 327 -16.85 11.46 -4.31
N PHE A 328 -17.64 12.16 -3.48
CA PHE A 328 -17.61 12.05 -2.02
C PHE A 328 -18.14 10.71 -1.49
N LEU A 329 -19.35 10.27 -1.86
CA LEU A 329 -19.88 8.98 -1.39
C LEU A 329 -19.07 7.80 -1.96
N ASN A 330 -18.63 7.93 -3.21
CA ASN A 330 -17.73 6.98 -3.86
C ASN A 330 -16.35 6.92 -3.17
N TYR A 331 -15.81 8.07 -2.76
CA TYR A 331 -14.58 8.18 -1.96
C TYR A 331 -14.74 7.50 -0.61
N LEU A 332 -15.84 7.75 0.13
CA LEU A 332 -16.10 7.03 1.38
C LEU A 332 -16.17 5.51 1.16
N GLN A 333 -16.76 5.04 0.06
CA GLN A 333 -16.89 3.61 -0.23
C GLN A 333 -15.59 2.92 -0.67
N LYS A 334 -14.74 3.58 -1.47
CA LYS A 334 -13.62 2.95 -2.20
C LYS A 334 -12.23 3.39 -1.75
N ASN A 335 -12.12 4.36 -0.85
CA ASN A 335 -10.84 4.91 -0.41
C ASN A 335 -10.64 4.72 1.10
N ALA A 336 -9.37 4.61 1.49
CA ALA A 336 -8.89 4.81 2.83
C ALA A 336 -8.48 6.27 3.04
N LEU A 337 -8.62 6.73 4.28
CA LEU A 337 -7.88 7.87 4.78
C LEU A 337 -6.41 7.44 4.94
N ILE A 338 -5.51 8.14 4.25
CA ILE A 338 -4.08 8.02 4.49
C ILE A 338 -3.75 8.88 5.71
N VAL A 339 -3.15 8.23 6.72
CA VAL A 339 -2.69 8.87 7.94
C VAL A 339 -1.18 8.69 8.04
N ASP A 340 -0.44 9.80 8.01
CA ASP A 340 1.01 9.86 7.98
C ASP A 340 1.59 10.22 9.35
N LEU A 341 2.56 9.44 9.81
CA LEU A 341 3.39 9.76 10.97
C LEU A 341 4.59 10.60 10.53
N TRP A 342 4.65 11.84 11.03
CA TRP A 342 5.76 12.75 10.82
C TRP A 342 6.65 12.79 12.06
N GLY A 343 7.92 12.47 11.88
CA GLY A 343 8.95 12.50 12.92
C GLY A 343 9.61 13.87 13.00
N LEU A 344 9.43 14.53 14.15
CA LEU A 344 10.08 15.80 14.47
C LEU A 344 11.47 15.58 15.08
N GLN A 345 12.31 16.61 14.94
CA GLN A 345 13.72 16.63 15.33
C GLN A 345 14.05 18.00 15.95
N GLU A 346 14.94 18.05 16.93
CA GLU A 346 15.40 19.34 17.48
C GLU A 346 15.91 20.27 16.35
N GLY A 347 15.32 21.47 16.29
CA GLY A 347 15.59 22.48 15.27
C GLY A 347 14.71 22.41 14.00
N CYS A 348 13.82 21.43 13.85
CA CYS A 348 12.88 21.42 12.72
C CYS A 348 11.71 22.39 12.90
N MET A 349 11.15 22.86 11.79
CA MET A 349 9.86 23.58 11.80
C MET A 349 8.72 22.57 12.02
N GLU A 350 7.85 22.85 13.00
CA GLU A 350 6.64 22.06 13.25
C GLU A 350 5.60 22.31 12.16
N MET A 351 4.78 21.30 11.85
CA MET A 351 3.70 21.41 10.87
C MET A 351 2.51 22.17 11.45
N ASP A 352 1.88 23.03 10.64
CA ASP A 352 0.75 23.85 11.09
C ASP A 352 -0.48 22.99 11.44
N SER A 353 -0.85 23.03 12.73
CA SER A 353 -2.02 22.35 13.32
C SER A 353 -3.25 23.25 13.44
N SER A 354 -3.18 24.51 12.97
CA SER A 354 -4.35 25.38 12.91
C SER A 354 -5.36 24.91 11.86
N LEU A 355 -6.63 25.27 12.05
CA LEU A 355 -7.67 25.15 11.02
C LEU A 355 -7.80 26.43 10.17
N ASP A 356 -6.86 27.35 10.29
CA ASP A 356 -6.94 28.67 9.68
C ASP A 356 -6.94 28.57 8.14
N GLY A 357 -7.71 29.47 7.49
CA GLY A 357 -7.88 29.46 6.03
C GLY A 357 -8.74 28.33 5.48
N LEU A 358 -9.29 27.42 6.31
CA LEU A 358 -10.30 26.45 5.90
C LEU A 358 -11.70 27.05 6.00
N LEU A 359 -12.63 26.51 5.20
CA LEU A 359 -14.05 26.84 5.28
C LEU A 359 -14.65 26.12 6.49
N LEU A 360 -15.23 26.89 7.42
CA LEU A 360 -15.92 26.37 8.60
C LEU A 360 -17.41 26.67 8.55
N THR A 361 -18.24 25.78 9.08
CA THR A 361 -19.66 26.07 9.34
C THR A 361 -19.82 27.05 10.52
N ALA A 362 -21.03 27.53 10.77
CA ALA A 362 -21.34 28.32 11.97
C ALA A 362 -21.12 27.53 13.28
N GLU A 363 -21.10 26.20 13.20
CA GLU A 363 -20.81 25.29 14.32
C GLU A 363 -19.30 25.03 14.51
N GLY A 364 -18.43 25.60 13.66
CA GLY A 364 -16.98 25.38 13.69
C GLY A 364 -16.51 24.10 12.99
N THR A 365 -17.39 23.45 12.21
CA THR A 365 -17.08 22.18 11.51
C THR A 365 -16.38 22.43 10.17
N VAL A 366 -15.36 21.64 9.81
CA VAL A 366 -14.60 21.79 8.56
C VAL A 366 -15.46 21.36 7.37
N VAL A 367 -15.71 22.26 6.44
CA VAL A 367 -16.47 22.00 5.21
C VAL A 367 -15.54 21.35 4.17
N ILE A 368 -15.95 20.19 3.63
CA ILE A 368 -15.16 19.40 2.66
C ILE A 368 -15.77 19.35 1.26
N ASP A 369 -17.02 19.78 1.07
CA ASP A 369 -17.64 19.90 -0.26
C ASP A 369 -17.37 21.27 -0.90
N ASN A 370 -17.19 21.27 -2.22
CA ASN A 370 -16.78 22.45 -2.97
C ASN A 370 -17.99 23.38 -3.24
N PRO A 371 -17.99 24.64 -2.78
CA PRO A 371 -19.13 25.54 -2.94
C PRO A 371 -19.44 25.91 -4.41
N LYS A 372 -18.58 25.58 -5.37
CA LYS A 372 -18.82 25.82 -6.80
C LYS A 372 -19.84 24.87 -7.43
N ASP A 373 -19.96 23.64 -6.90
CA ASP A 373 -20.83 22.61 -7.46
C ASP A 373 -22.30 22.77 -7.04
N LEU A 374 -22.58 23.71 -6.13
CA LEU A 374 -23.91 24.03 -5.60
C LEU A 374 -24.91 24.61 -6.63
N THR A 375 -24.54 24.78 -7.90
CA THR A 375 -25.30 25.55 -8.92
C THR A 375 -25.87 24.75 -10.10
N ALA A 376 -25.64 23.44 -10.19
CA ALA A 376 -26.08 22.62 -11.33
C ALA A 376 -27.38 21.83 -11.04
N SER A 377 -28.51 22.20 -11.66
CA SER A 377 -29.83 21.60 -11.36
C SER A 377 -30.09 20.19 -11.92
N ASN A 378 -29.18 19.64 -12.73
CA ASN A 378 -29.40 18.42 -13.52
C ASN A 378 -28.49 17.25 -13.11
N VAL A 379 -27.75 17.40 -12.01
CA VAL A 379 -26.74 16.42 -11.53
C VAL A 379 -27.30 14.99 -11.36
N PRO A 380 -28.48 14.75 -10.76
CA PRO A 380 -28.93 13.37 -10.46
C PRO A 380 -29.17 12.45 -11.66
N GLU A 381 -29.40 12.98 -12.86
CA GLU A 381 -29.57 12.14 -14.06
C GLU A 381 -28.22 11.85 -14.75
N LEU A 382 -27.34 12.85 -14.82
CA LEU A 382 -25.96 12.70 -15.31
C LEU A 382 -25.18 11.72 -14.41
N TYR A 383 -25.37 11.82 -13.10
CA TYR A 383 -24.88 10.89 -12.09
C TYR A 383 -25.20 9.43 -12.41
N ARG A 384 -26.48 9.10 -12.67
CA ARG A 384 -26.90 7.72 -12.91
C ARG A 384 -26.24 7.15 -14.17
N LYS A 385 -26.05 7.99 -15.19
CA LYS A 385 -25.31 7.63 -16.41
C LYS A 385 -23.82 7.46 -16.14
N LEU A 386 -23.23 8.25 -15.24
CA LEU A 386 -21.83 8.14 -14.85
C LEU A 386 -21.56 6.87 -14.02
N LEU A 387 -22.41 6.54 -13.05
CA LEU A 387 -22.36 5.26 -12.32
C LEU A 387 -22.49 4.05 -13.27
N GLN A 388 -23.41 4.12 -14.23
CA GLN A 388 -23.56 3.08 -15.25
C GLN A 388 -22.30 2.98 -16.12
N MET A 389 -21.73 4.11 -16.57
CA MET A 389 -20.46 4.14 -17.29
C MET A 389 -19.30 3.58 -16.47
N GLU A 390 -19.20 3.89 -15.17
CA GLU A 390 -18.14 3.33 -14.31
C GLU A 390 -18.23 1.81 -14.26
N GLN A 391 -19.43 1.25 -14.07
CA GLN A 391 -19.69 -0.19 -14.11
C GLN A 391 -19.34 -0.80 -15.48
N GLU A 392 -19.72 -0.14 -16.58
CA GLU A 392 -19.36 -0.56 -17.94
C GLU A 392 -17.84 -0.51 -18.18
N THR A 393 -17.13 0.52 -17.69
CA THR A 393 -15.66 0.60 -17.80
C THR A 393 -14.94 -0.43 -16.95
N GLU A 394 -15.47 -0.79 -15.78
CA GLU A 394 -14.86 -1.85 -14.97
C GLU A 394 -15.08 -3.21 -15.60
N LEU A 395 -16.29 -3.51 -16.09
CA LEU A 395 -16.56 -4.72 -16.88
C LEU A 395 -15.65 -4.80 -18.13
N LEU A 396 -15.36 -3.67 -18.78
CA LEU A 396 -14.40 -3.61 -19.89
C LEU A 396 -12.95 -3.88 -19.44
N ARG A 397 -12.53 -3.43 -18.25
CA ARG A 397 -11.22 -3.77 -17.67
C ARG A 397 -11.12 -5.25 -17.33
N GLU A 398 -12.18 -5.82 -16.75
CA GLU A 398 -12.23 -7.26 -16.45
C GLU A 398 -12.19 -8.11 -17.72
N LEU A 399 -12.90 -7.68 -18.77
CA LEU A 399 -12.87 -8.32 -20.08
C LEU A 399 -11.50 -8.21 -20.75
N ASP A 400 -10.85 -7.03 -20.71
CA ASP A 400 -9.49 -6.85 -21.26
C ASP A 400 -8.45 -7.67 -20.48
N ARG A 401 -8.61 -7.81 -19.16
CA ARG A 401 -7.80 -8.72 -18.32
C ARG A 401 -7.97 -10.18 -18.77
N ALA A 402 -9.21 -10.66 -18.91
CA ALA A 402 -9.50 -12.02 -19.38
C ALA A 402 -8.97 -12.26 -20.81
N LEU A 403 -9.13 -11.29 -21.73
CA LEU A 403 -8.59 -11.37 -23.09
C LEU A 403 -7.06 -11.37 -23.10
N ARG A 404 -6.39 -10.66 -22.18
CA ARG A 404 -4.92 -10.70 -22.04
C ARG A 404 -4.44 -12.06 -21.52
N GLU A 405 -5.16 -12.66 -20.57
CA GLU A 405 -4.88 -14.02 -20.07
C GLU A 405 -5.05 -15.06 -21.18
N GLU A 406 -6.15 -15.00 -21.95
CA GLU A 406 -6.35 -15.89 -23.10
C GLU A 406 -5.28 -15.68 -24.18
N ASN A 407 -4.93 -14.43 -24.51
CA ASN A 407 -3.85 -14.12 -25.45
C ASN A 407 -2.47 -14.60 -24.97
N ALA A 408 -2.20 -14.56 -23.67
CA ALA A 408 -0.98 -15.13 -23.09
C ALA A 408 -0.98 -16.65 -23.25
N LEU A 409 -2.08 -17.32 -22.94
CA LEU A 409 -2.25 -18.77 -23.04
C LEU A 409 -2.20 -19.27 -24.49
N LEU A 410 -2.72 -18.48 -25.45
CA LEU A 410 -2.60 -18.72 -26.89
C LEU A 410 -1.16 -18.51 -27.39
N LYS A 411 -0.46 -17.46 -26.93
CA LYS A 411 0.98 -17.27 -27.23
C LYS A 411 1.84 -18.39 -26.68
N ASP A 412 1.49 -18.92 -25.51
CA ASP A 412 2.18 -20.06 -24.90
C ASP A 412 1.93 -21.37 -25.66
N LYS A 413 0.69 -21.60 -26.11
CA LYS A 413 0.36 -22.68 -27.04
C LYS A 413 1.10 -22.54 -28.36
N LEU A 414 1.20 -21.33 -28.91
CA LEU A 414 1.92 -21.06 -30.17
C LEU A 414 3.43 -21.32 -30.01
N LYS A 415 4.06 -20.84 -28.94
CA LYS A 415 5.48 -21.17 -28.64
C LYS A 415 5.71 -22.67 -28.46
N LYS A 416 4.78 -23.39 -27.81
CA LYS A 416 4.85 -24.84 -27.63
C LYS A 416 4.65 -25.59 -28.95
N TRP A 417 3.88 -25.01 -29.88
CA TRP A 417 3.77 -25.48 -31.26
C TRP A 417 5.08 -25.22 -32.03
N ASP A 418 5.60 -23.99 -32.03
CA ASP A 418 6.85 -23.65 -32.74
C ASP A 418 8.07 -24.46 -32.24
N ALA A 419 8.09 -24.84 -30.95
CA ALA A 419 9.09 -25.73 -30.37
C ALA A 419 8.88 -27.22 -30.67
N GLY A 420 7.68 -27.63 -31.10
CA GLY A 420 7.32 -29.00 -31.48
C GLY A 420 7.22 -29.15 -33.00
N HIS A 421 8.31 -29.59 -33.64
CA HIS A 421 8.45 -29.65 -35.09
C HIS A 421 7.38 -30.48 -35.84
N HIS A 422 7.33 -30.25 -37.15
CA HIS A 422 6.87 -31.13 -38.23
C HIS A 422 6.23 -32.48 -37.85
N GLU A 423 5.04 -32.69 -38.43
CA GLU A 423 4.29 -33.94 -38.65
C GLU A 423 2.93 -34.07 -37.93
N SER A 424 1.90 -34.07 -38.77
CA SER A 424 0.62 -34.78 -38.65
C SER A 424 -0.54 -34.17 -37.83
N GLN A 425 -1.64 -34.01 -38.58
CA GLN A 425 -3.06 -34.13 -38.21
C GLN A 425 -3.71 -33.15 -37.23
N CYS A 426 -4.68 -32.42 -37.80
CA CYS A 426 -5.63 -31.54 -37.14
C CYS A 426 -6.81 -32.32 -36.51
N PRO A 427 -7.27 -31.93 -35.31
CA PRO A 427 -8.64 -32.15 -34.87
C PRO A 427 -9.38 -30.80 -34.73
N SER A 428 -10.33 -30.56 -35.63
CA SER A 428 -11.21 -29.39 -35.58
C SER A 428 -12.41 -29.62 -34.65
N GLN A 429 -12.37 -29.13 -33.42
CA GLN A 429 -13.54 -29.01 -32.54
C GLN A 429 -13.26 -28.06 -31.37
N THR A 430 -13.84 -26.83 -31.43
CA THR A 430 -14.34 -25.99 -30.30
C THR A 430 -14.66 -24.57 -30.79
N VAL A 431 -15.71 -24.41 -31.60
CA VAL A 431 -16.38 -23.12 -31.83
C VAL A 431 -17.88 -23.38 -31.81
N SER A 432 -18.47 -23.42 -30.61
CA SER A 432 -19.91 -23.68 -30.41
C SER A 432 -20.47 -22.96 -29.19
N ASP A 433 -19.74 -22.94 -28.07
CA ASP A 433 -20.37 -22.59 -26.78
C ASP A 433 -20.52 -21.08 -26.52
N CYS A 434 -19.68 -20.22 -27.12
CA CYS A 434 -19.81 -18.76 -26.98
C CYS A 434 -20.99 -18.16 -27.77
N MET A 435 -21.50 -18.86 -28.79
CA MET A 435 -22.59 -18.38 -29.65
C MET A 435 -23.95 -18.42 -28.93
N LEU A 436 -24.17 -19.40 -28.05
CA LEU A 436 -25.43 -19.59 -27.33
C LEU A 436 -25.66 -18.54 -26.22
N LEU A 437 -24.59 -18.02 -25.62
CA LEU A 437 -24.69 -16.97 -24.59
C LEU A 437 -25.15 -15.63 -25.17
N LEU A 438 -24.64 -15.21 -26.33
CA LEU A 438 -25.06 -13.95 -26.96
C LEU A 438 -26.55 -13.90 -27.27
N GLN A 439 -27.14 -15.03 -27.70
CA GLN A 439 -28.52 -15.08 -28.17
C GLN A 439 -29.54 -15.04 -27.01
N PHE A 440 -29.12 -15.35 -25.79
CA PHE A 440 -29.99 -15.28 -24.60
C PHE A 440 -30.17 -13.84 -24.08
N PHE A 441 -29.13 -13.00 -24.16
CA PHE A 441 -29.16 -11.64 -23.60
C PHE A 441 -29.86 -10.60 -24.49
N LEU A 442 -29.92 -10.81 -25.81
CA LEU A 442 -30.43 -9.82 -26.78
C LEU A 442 -31.96 -9.72 -26.91
N THR A 443 -32.75 -10.48 -26.14
CA THR A 443 -34.21 -10.59 -26.36
C THR A 443 -35.10 -9.89 -25.30
N SER A 444 -34.54 -9.23 -24.30
CA SER A 444 -35.30 -8.55 -23.23
C SER A 444 -35.48 -7.04 -23.43
N THR A 445 -36.01 -6.62 -24.58
CA THR A 445 -36.47 -5.23 -24.81
C THR A 445 -37.80 -5.17 -25.57
N ALA A 446 -38.92 -5.25 -24.84
CA ALA A 446 -40.25 -4.92 -25.36
C ALA A 446 -41.13 -4.36 -24.22
N PRO A 447 -41.66 -3.12 -24.30
CA PRO A 447 -42.45 -2.52 -23.24
C PRO A 447 -43.94 -2.79 -23.42
N GLY A 448 -44.57 -3.44 -22.43
CA GLY A 448 -46.02 -3.58 -22.35
C GLY A 448 -46.48 -4.91 -21.78
N HIS A 449 -46.43 -5.06 -20.45
CA HIS A 449 -47.19 -6.00 -19.59
C HIS A 449 -46.68 -5.87 -18.12
N ALA A 450 -46.52 -4.63 -17.63
CA ALA A 450 -45.67 -4.34 -16.47
C ALA A 450 -46.36 -4.44 -15.08
N GLU A 451 -47.69 -4.28 -14.99
CA GLU A 451 -48.34 -4.01 -13.69
C GLU A 451 -48.59 -5.26 -12.83
N GLU A 452 -49.04 -6.39 -13.40
CA GLU A 452 -49.24 -7.63 -12.61
C GLU A 452 -47.93 -8.28 -12.18
N MET A 453 -46.92 -8.36 -13.05
CA MET A 453 -45.61 -8.97 -12.72
C MET A 453 -44.83 -8.19 -11.64
N CYS A 454 -45.09 -6.89 -11.48
CA CYS A 454 -44.39 -6.05 -10.52
C CYS A 454 -44.68 -6.45 -9.05
N SER A 455 -45.93 -6.83 -8.77
CA SER A 455 -46.40 -7.22 -7.42
C SER A 455 -45.78 -8.52 -6.88
N HIS A 456 -45.45 -9.47 -7.76
CA HIS A 456 -44.85 -10.75 -7.37
C HIS A 456 -43.32 -10.70 -7.32
N ARG A 457 -42.70 -9.84 -8.13
CA ARG A 457 -41.24 -9.60 -8.10
C ARG A 457 -40.85 -8.97 -6.76
N THR A 458 -41.55 -7.92 -6.35
CA THR A 458 -41.40 -7.26 -5.05
C THR A 458 -41.60 -8.22 -3.86
N SER A 459 -42.49 -9.21 -3.96
CA SER A 459 -42.65 -10.25 -2.93
C SER A 459 -41.42 -11.16 -2.79
N CYS A 460 -40.84 -11.63 -3.90
CA CYS A 460 -39.62 -12.45 -3.87
C CYS A 460 -38.40 -11.67 -3.35
N ASP A 461 -38.28 -10.41 -3.77
CA ASP A 461 -37.18 -9.55 -3.37
C ASP A 461 -37.30 -9.15 -1.87
N ALA A 462 -38.53 -9.02 -1.35
CA ALA A 462 -38.79 -8.85 0.09
C ALA A 462 -38.50 -10.11 0.92
N GLU A 463 -38.81 -11.32 0.43
CA GLU A 463 -38.41 -12.58 1.09
C GLU A 463 -36.87 -12.70 1.12
N LEU A 464 -36.18 -12.32 0.04
CA LEU A 464 -34.71 -12.32 -0.02
C LEU A 464 -34.10 -11.30 0.94
N ALA A 465 -34.62 -10.07 1.00
CA ALA A 465 -34.19 -9.06 1.96
C ALA A 465 -34.36 -9.53 3.42
N LYS A 466 -35.44 -10.27 3.73
CA LYS A 466 -35.68 -10.85 5.06
C LYS A 466 -34.69 -11.98 5.39
N ALA A 467 -34.35 -12.83 4.42
CA ALA A 467 -33.33 -13.87 4.57
C ALA A 467 -31.94 -13.25 4.81
N LEU A 468 -31.56 -12.24 4.01
CA LEU A 468 -30.31 -11.50 4.17
C LEU A 468 -30.23 -10.77 5.52
N LYS A 469 -31.31 -10.08 5.95
CA LYS A 469 -31.37 -9.45 7.28
C LYS A 469 -31.13 -10.46 8.40
N THR A 470 -31.76 -11.63 8.31
CA THR A 470 -31.57 -12.72 9.28
C THR A 470 -30.15 -13.27 9.27
N PHE A 471 -29.53 -13.38 8.09
CA PHE A 471 -28.13 -13.80 7.94
C PHE A 471 -27.17 -12.79 8.58
N TYR A 472 -27.28 -11.49 8.25
CA TYR A 472 -26.40 -10.46 8.82
C TYR A 472 -26.55 -10.31 10.34
N GLN A 473 -27.77 -10.49 10.89
CA GLN A 473 -27.99 -10.57 12.33
C GLN A 473 -27.27 -11.75 12.98
N ASN A 474 -27.24 -12.93 12.35
CA ASN A 474 -26.46 -14.06 12.87
C ASN A 474 -24.95 -13.80 12.73
N MET A 475 -24.52 -13.17 11.64
CA MET A 475 -23.12 -12.85 11.38
C MET A 475 -22.54 -11.82 12.36
N SER A 476 -23.34 -10.96 12.99
CA SER A 476 -22.84 -10.06 14.04
C SER A 476 -22.40 -10.83 15.29
N VAL A 477 -23.15 -11.87 15.69
CA VAL A 477 -22.80 -12.77 16.79
C VAL A 477 -21.53 -13.58 16.48
N VAL A 478 -21.45 -14.13 15.26
CA VAL A 478 -20.27 -14.86 14.75
C VAL A 478 -19.03 -13.94 14.71
N ARG A 479 -19.19 -12.68 14.28
CA ARG A 479 -18.12 -11.67 14.30
C ARG A 479 -17.67 -11.34 15.73
N GLN A 480 -18.58 -11.24 16.68
CA GLN A 480 -18.26 -10.99 18.10
C GLN A 480 -17.44 -12.15 18.70
N GLN A 481 -17.82 -13.40 18.42
CA GLN A 481 -17.06 -14.59 18.86
C GLN A 481 -15.67 -14.64 18.22
N PHE A 482 -15.56 -14.35 16.92
CA PHE A 482 -14.27 -14.28 16.23
C PHE A 482 -13.35 -13.19 16.81
N LEU A 483 -13.91 -12.04 17.18
CA LEU A 483 -13.15 -10.99 17.88
C LEU A 483 -12.70 -11.47 19.27
N GLN A 484 -13.53 -12.17 20.04
CA GLN A 484 -13.14 -12.73 21.34
C GLN A 484 -12.00 -13.77 21.21
N LEU A 485 -12.03 -14.61 20.17
CA LEU A 485 -10.93 -15.50 19.81
C LEU A 485 -9.64 -14.71 19.50
N LYS A 486 -9.71 -13.69 18.63
CA LYS A 486 -8.56 -12.86 18.22
C LYS A 486 -7.90 -12.11 19.40
N HIS A 487 -8.66 -11.69 20.40
CA HIS A 487 -8.16 -10.91 21.53
C HIS A 487 -7.72 -11.76 22.75
N SER A 488 -7.94 -13.08 22.71
CA SER A 488 -7.55 -13.99 23.79
C SER A 488 -6.04 -14.26 23.79
N ARG A 489 -5.32 -13.86 24.85
CA ARG A 489 -3.89 -14.17 25.03
C ARG A 489 -3.69 -15.37 25.96
N PRO A 490 -2.71 -16.27 25.69
CA PRO A 490 -2.38 -17.35 26.61
C PRO A 490 -1.74 -16.81 27.90
N PRO A 491 -2.07 -17.36 29.07
CA PRO A 491 -1.43 -17.00 30.34
C PRO A 491 -0.03 -17.63 30.44
N GLU A 492 0.94 -16.88 30.97
CA GLU A 492 2.37 -17.18 30.81
C GLU A 492 2.91 -18.25 31.80
N ASP A 493 2.35 -18.37 33.01
CA ASP A 493 3.04 -19.03 34.15
C ASP A 493 2.44 -20.34 34.70
N ASN A 494 1.50 -21.02 34.03
CA ASN A 494 0.99 -22.31 34.55
C ASN A 494 0.48 -23.29 33.47
N LEU A 495 1.13 -24.46 33.35
CA LEU A 495 0.78 -25.54 32.42
C LEU A 495 -0.66 -26.07 32.55
N GLN A 496 -1.25 -26.07 33.75
CA GLN A 496 -2.65 -26.50 33.93
C GLN A 496 -3.64 -25.44 33.44
N VAL A 497 -3.34 -24.16 33.69
CA VAL A 497 -4.14 -23.03 33.20
C VAL A 497 -4.01 -22.89 31.68
N LEU A 498 -2.83 -23.17 31.14
CA LEU A 498 -2.56 -23.13 29.69
C LEU A 498 -3.33 -24.26 28.96
N ARG A 499 -3.43 -25.47 29.53
CA ARG A 499 -4.33 -26.52 29.02
C ARG A 499 -5.79 -26.10 29.04
N LEU A 500 -6.27 -25.56 30.16
CA LEU A 500 -7.66 -25.09 30.29
C LEU A 500 -7.97 -23.97 29.29
N PHE A 501 -6.99 -23.08 29.04
CA PHE A 501 -7.07 -22.04 28.02
C PHE A 501 -7.17 -22.66 26.61
N THR A 502 -6.30 -23.62 26.27
CA THR A 502 -6.36 -24.31 24.96
C THR A 502 -7.67 -25.06 24.75
N GLU A 503 -8.19 -25.76 25.76
CA GLU A 503 -9.50 -26.42 25.71
C GLU A 503 -10.63 -25.40 25.50
N THR A 504 -10.60 -24.28 26.21
CA THR A 504 -11.59 -23.19 26.06
C THR A 504 -11.52 -22.53 24.67
N GLN A 505 -10.32 -22.26 24.14
CA GLN A 505 -10.15 -21.75 22.78
C GLN A 505 -10.66 -22.75 21.73
N SER A 506 -10.37 -24.04 21.92
CA SER A 506 -10.81 -25.11 21.00
C SER A 506 -12.34 -25.24 20.96
N GLN A 507 -13.00 -25.13 22.12
CA GLN A 507 -14.46 -25.10 22.19
C GLN A 507 -15.03 -23.84 21.51
N MET A 508 -14.48 -22.65 21.78
CA MET A 508 -14.95 -21.41 21.13
C MET A 508 -14.75 -21.41 19.61
N ILE A 509 -13.67 -22.02 19.10
CA ILE A 509 -13.45 -22.24 17.65
C ILE A 509 -14.50 -23.20 17.07
N SER A 510 -14.82 -24.28 17.79
CA SER A 510 -15.87 -25.24 17.41
C SER A 510 -17.25 -24.57 17.35
N ASP A 511 -17.60 -23.79 18.38
CA ASP A 511 -18.88 -23.09 18.48
C ASP A 511 -19.03 -22.01 17.40
N PHE A 512 -17.96 -21.23 17.17
CA PHE A 512 -17.87 -20.27 16.06
C PHE A 512 -18.10 -20.96 14.71
N GLY A 513 -17.42 -22.08 14.45
CA GLY A 513 -17.54 -22.84 13.20
C GLY A 513 -18.96 -23.35 12.98
N GLN A 514 -19.58 -23.92 14.02
CA GLN A 514 -20.95 -24.43 13.95
C GLN A 514 -21.99 -23.31 13.73
N GLN A 515 -21.81 -22.14 14.35
CA GLN A 515 -22.72 -21.00 14.15
C GLN A 515 -22.57 -20.36 12.77
N LEU A 516 -21.34 -20.24 12.26
CA LEU A 516 -21.07 -19.79 10.89
C LEU A 516 -21.69 -20.77 9.86
N GLU A 517 -21.45 -22.07 10.01
CA GLU A 517 -22.01 -23.10 9.13
C GLU A 517 -23.54 -23.08 9.16
N SER A 518 -24.15 -22.97 10.34
CA SER A 518 -25.61 -22.86 10.51
C SER A 518 -26.19 -21.62 9.83
N ALA A 519 -25.54 -20.45 9.97
CA ALA A 519 -25.97 -19.21 9.33
C ALA A 519 -25.90 -19.31 7.79
N VAL A 520 -24.79 -19.84 7.25
CA VAL A 520 -24.60 -20.05 5.81
C VAL A 520 -25.57 -21.10 5.25
N TYR A 521 -25.76 -22.22 5.97
CA TYR A 521 -26.71 -23.27 5.58
C TYR A 521 -28.14 -22.73 5.53
N LYS A 522 -28.55 -21.95 6.55
CA LYS A 522 -29.88 -21.32 6.59
C LYS A 522 -30.08 -20.37 5.42
N LEU A 523 -29.13 -19.46 5.15
CA LEU A 523 -29.20 -18.56 3.99
C LEU A 523 -29.30 -19.35 2.68
N LYS A 524 -28.48 -20.40 2.50
CA LYS A 524 -28.52 -21.27 1.33
C LYS A 524 -29.88 -21.96 1.15
N SER A 525 -30.49 -22.41 2.25
CA SER A 525 -31.84 -23.01 2.26
C SER A 525 -32.92 -21.99 1.88
N ASP A 526 -32.90 -20.81 2.50
CA ASP A 526 -33.87 -19.73 2.25
C ASP A 526 -33.77 -19.25 0.79
N VAL A 527 -32.56 -19.02 0.27
CA VAL A 527 -32.32 -18.65 -1.13
C VAL A 527 -32.77 -19.76 -2.09
N ALA A 528 -32.52 -21.04 -1.78
CA ALA A 528 -32.99 -22.15 -2.60
C ALA A 528 -34.53 -22.23 -2.65
N LEU A 529 -35.22 -21.95 -1.53
CA LEU A 529 -36.67 -21.87 -1.45
C LEU A 529 -37.21 -20.71 -2.30
N ILE A 530 -36.62 -19.52 -2.19
CA ILE A 530 -37.01 -18.33 -2.97
C ILE A 530 -36.78 -18.55 -4.46
N VAL A 531 -35.64 -19.13 -4.85
CA VAL A 531 -35.36 -19.48 -6.26
C VAL A 531 -36.35 -20.53 -6.78
N LYS A 532 -36.72 -21.52 -5.96
CA LYS A 532 -37.74 -22.52 -6.33
C LYS A 532 -39.11 -21.86 -6.56
N LYS A 533 -39.61 -21.06 -5.61
CA LYS A 533 -40.85 -20.28 -5.78
C LYS A 533 -40.81 -19.44 -7.06
N LYS A 534 -39.72 -18.67 -7.26
CA LYS A 534 -39.54 -17.79 -8.42
C LYS A 534 -39.59 -18.56 -9.75
N ARG A 535 -39.02 -19.78 -9.81
CA ARG A 535 -39.10 -20.69 -10.96
C ARG A 535 -40.50 -21.26 -11.18
N GLU A 536 -41.20 -21.64 -10.10
CA GLU A 536 -42.58 -22.12 -10.18
C GLU A 536 -43.50 -21.02 -10.72
N TYR A 537 -43.41 -19.79 -10.22
CA TYR A 537 -44.14 -18.64 -10.78
C TYR A 537 -43.80 -18.36 -12.25
N THR A 538 -42.52 -18.40 -12.65
CA THR A 538 -42.17 -18.21 -14.08
C THR A 538 -42.59 -19.37 -14.99
N ALA A 539 -42.86 -20.56 -14.45
CA ALA A 539 -43.44 -21.67 -15.21
C ALA A 539 -44.96 -21.50 -15.41
N TYR A 540 -45.69 -21.01 -14.41
CA TYR A 540 -47.13 -20.71 -14.51
C TYR A 540 -47.45 -19.43 -15.30
N SER A 541 -46.46 -18.57 -15.57
CA SER A 541 -46.62 -17.33 -16.35
C SER A 541 -46.30 -17.46 -17.85
N LYS A 542 -46.16 -18.68 -18.38
CA LYS A 542 -46.12 -18.93 -19.84
C LYS A 542 -47.50 -19.42 -20.32
N PRO A 543 -48.07 -18.85 -21.39
CA PRO A 543 -49.31 -19.35 -22.00
C PRO A 543 -49.12 -20.70 -22.70
#